data_AF-A0A915NHN7-F1
#
_entry.id   AF-A0A915NHN7-F1
#
_cell.length_a   1.000
_cell.length_b   1.000
_cell.length_c   1.000
_cell.angle_alpha   90.00
_cell.angle_beta   90.00
_cell.angle_gamma   90.00
#
_symmetry.space_group_name_H-M   'P 1'
#
loop_
_entity.id
_entity.type
_entity.pdbx_description
1 polymer ?
#
loop_
_entity_poly.entity_id
_entity_poly.type
_entity_poly.pdbx_seq_one_letter_code
_entity_poly.pdbx_strand_id
1 'polypeptide(L)'
;MYIVLELGGKTLMDYFHEKIRESGQRVRMQTTKENEVLLTKILLGAAQPLQQFHHLDGVKEGNFVVSLEQSQDESVIECKLIDFNTSVLLNREGNIATDTPVNFEYLNKTLMAPE
;
A
#
# COMPACT_ATOMS: atom_id res chain seq x y z
N MET A 1 -17.06 16.47 2.21
CA MET A 1 -17.39 15.03 2.20
C MET A 1 -16.44 14.34 3.15
N TYR A 2 -16.93 13.49 4.05
CA TYR A 2 -16.09 12.68 4.93
C TYR A 2 -16.14 11.23 4.47
N ILE A 3 -14.99 10.61 4.28
CA ILE A 3 -14.86 9.19 3.98
C ILE A 3 -14.18 8.55 5.18
N VAL A 4 -14.83 7.56 5.78
CA VAL A 4 -14.21 6.71 6.81
C VAL A 4 -13.57 5.54 6.08
N LEU A 5 -12.25 5.42 6.23
CA LEU A 5 -11.47 4.32 5.67
C LEU A 5 -10.92 3.48 6.84
N GLU A 6 -10.92 2.17 6.66
CA GLU A 6 -10.21 1.28 7.57
C GLU A 6 -8.70 1.34 7.30
N LEU A 7 -8.11 2.45 7.74
CA LEU A 7 -6.67 2.69 7.78
C LEU A 7 -6.09 1.85 8.93
N GLY A 8 -6.06 0.55 8.73
CA GLY A 8 -5.48 -0.36 9.69
C GLY A 8 -3.98 -0.17 9.72
N GLY A 9 -3.48 0.70 10.61
CA GLY A 9 -2.10 0.74 11.09
C GLY A 9 -1.38 2.08 10.96
N LYS A 10 -0.05 2.06 11.02
CA LYS A 10 0.83 3.25 10.95
C LYS A 10 1.39 3.44 9.54
N THR A 11 1.88 4.64 9.22
CA THR A 11 2.52 4.87 7.92
C THR A 11 3.75 3.97 7.75
N LEU A 12 4.11 3.65 6.51
CA LEU A 12 5.28 2.82 6.23
C LEU A 12 6.58 3.43 6.80
N MET A 13 6.67 4.76 6.80
CA MET A 13 7.79 5.50 7.36
C MET A 13 7.86 5.40 8.88
N ASP A 14 6.71 5.54 9.57
CA ASP A 14 6.64 5.36 11.02
C ASP A 14 7.02 3.92 11.42
N TYR A 15 6.56 2.94 10.63
CA TYR A 15 6.92 1.53 10.83
C TYR A 15 8.42 1.29 10.68
N PHE A 16 9.03 1.83 9.64
CA PHE A 16 10.47 1.72 9.43
C PHE A 16 11.26 2.30 10.62
N HIS A 17 10.93 3.52 11.04
CA HIS A 17 11.61 4.17 12.16
C HIS A 17 11.43 3.41 13.48
N GLU A 18 10.23 2.88 13.73
CA GLU A 18 9.98 2.05 14.90
C GLU A 18 10.86 0.80 14.89
N LYS A 19 10.93 0.08 13.76
CA LYS A 19 11.70 -1.16 13.66
C LYS A 19 13.20 -0.92 13.81
N ILE A 20 13.74 0.15 13.24
CA ILE A 20 15.14 0.56 13.44
C ILE A 20 15.42 0.95 14.90
N ARG A 21 14.46 1.58 15.58
CA ARG A 21 14.62 1.93 16.99
C ARG A 21 14.57 0.70 17.91
N GLU A 22 13.62 -0.21 17.67
CA GLU A 22 13.48 -1.47 18.41
C GLU A 22 14.73 -2.34 18.30
N SER A 23 15.31 -2.40 17.11
CA SER A 23 16.53 -3.18 16.87
C SER A 23 17.77 -2.50 17.45
N GLY A 24 17.87 -1.16 17.39
CA GLY A 24 18.97 -0.40 18.01
C GLY A 24 18.99 -0.49 19.54
N GLN A 25 17.83 -0.68 20.18
CA GLN A 25 17.74 -0.94 21.63
C GLN A 25 18.15 -2.37 22.01
N ARG A 26 18.11 -3.32 21.06
CA ARG A 26 18.30 -4.74 21.34
C ARG A 26 19.74 -5.25 21.27
N VAL A 27 20.70 -4.54 20.67
CA VAL A 27 22.17 -4.69 20.85
C VAL A 27 22.92 -3.86 19.79
N ARG A 28 24.10 -3.34 20.15
CA ARG A 28 25.10 -2.60 19.34
C ARG A 28 25.62 -3.30 18.05
N MET A 29 24.94 -4.30 17.52
CA MET A 29 25.32 -5.04 16.31
C MET A 29 24.09 -5.37 15.47
N GLN A 30 23.42 -4.36 14.93
CA GLN A 30 22.67 -4.61 13.71
C GLN A 30 23.66 -4.78 12.57
N THR A 31 23.69 -5.98 12.00
CA THR A 31 24.43 -6.22 10.76
C THR A 31 23.69 -5.54 9.61
N THR A 32 24.41 -5.01 8.62
CA THR A 32 23.82 -4.44 7.39
C THR A 32 22.76 -5.37 6.77
N LYS A 33 22.96 -6.68 6.93
CA LYS A 33 22.06 -7.73 6.44
C LYS A 33 20.66 -7.72 7.04
N GLU A 34 20.48 -7.43 8.33
CA GLU A 34 19.14 -7.39 8.94
C GLU A 34 18.33 -6.18 8.44
N ASN A 35 19.02 -5.05 8.27
CA ASN A 35 18.41 -3.85 7.70
C ASN A 35 18.06 -4.06 6.21
N GLU A 36 18.92 -4.73 5.44
CA GLU A 36 18.64 -5.14 4.07
C GLU A 36 17.40 -6.04 3.99
N VAL A 37 17.27 -7.01 4.90
CA VAL A 37 16.08 -7.88 4.95
C VAL A 37 14.83 -7.05 5.25
N LEU A 38 14.85 -6.19 6.28
CA LEU A 38 13.72 -5.33 6.61
C LEU A 38 13.31 -4.44 5.43
N LEU A 39 14.27 -3.78 4.79
CA LEU A 39 14.04 -2.95 3.61
C LEU A 39 13.44 -3.77 2.46
N THR A 40 13.94 -4.98 2.23
CA THR A 40 13.40 -5.89 1.21
C THR A 40 11.94 -6.21 1.48
N LYS A 41 11.58 -6.57 2.72
CA LYS A 41 10.18 -6.85 3.10
C LYS A 41 9.27 -5.64 2.90
N ILE A 42 9.75 -4.44 3.24
CA ILE A 42 9.04 -3.17 3.05
C ILE A 42 8.81 -2.89 1.57
N LEU A 43 9.85 -3.03 0.74
CA LEU A 43 9.75 -2.78 -0.70
C LEU A 43 8.82 -3.76 -1.39
N LEU A 44 8.89 -5.05 -1.05
CA LEU A 44 7.95 -6.06 -1.55
C LEU A 44 6.51 -5.74 -1.12
N GLY A 45 6.34 -5.35 0.13
CA GLY A 45 5.05 -4.96 0.70
C GLY A 45 4.41 -3.77 -0.01
N ALA A 46 5.19 -2.74 -0.32
CA ALA A 46 4.73 -1.58 -1.08
C ALA A 46 4.49 -1.91 -2.56
N ALA A 47 5.27 -2.81 -3.15
CA ALA A 47 5.11 -3.21 -4.54
C ALA A 47 3.80 -3.96 -4.81
N GLN A 48 3.33 -4.78 -3.87
CA GLN A 48 2.09 -5.57 -4.02
C GLN A 48 0.85 -4.72 -4.35
N PRO A 49 0.47 -3.70 -3.57
CA PRO A 49 -0.66 -2.84 -3.93
C PRO A 49 -0.38 -2.04 -5.20
N LEU A 50 0.87 -1.63 -5.46
CA LEU A 50 1.23 -0.92 -6.70
C LEU A 50 1.01 -1.79 -7.94
N GLN A 51 1.25 -3.10 -7.89
CA GLN A 51 1.02 -4.01 -9.02
C GLN A 51 -0.44 -4.03 -9.49
N GLN A 52 -1.39 -3.71 -8.60
CA GLN A 52 -2.81 -3.65 -8.95
C GLN A 52 -3.15 -2.41 -9.80
N PHE A 53 -2.25 -1.42 -9.88
CA PHE A 53 -2.45 -0.19 -10.62
C PHE A 53 -1.42 -0.05 -11.74
N HIS A 54 -1.90 0.04 -12.97
CA HIS A 54 -1.04 0.11 -14.15
C HIS A 54 -0.36 1.48 -14.33
N HIS A 55 -0.88 2.55 -13.72
CA HIS A 55 -0.32 3.90 -13.78
C HIS A 55 -0.65 4.66 -12.47
N LEU A 56 0.36 4.90 -11.64
CA LEU A 56 0.24 5.76 -10.46
C LEU A 56 1.31 6.84 -10.52
N ASP A 57 0.87 8.09 -10.66
CA ASP A 57 1.72 9.25 -10.46
C ASP A 57 1.58 9.76 -9.02
N GLY A 58 2.69 10.25 -8.46
CA GLY A 58 2.69 10.91 -7.15
C GLY A 58 2.69 9.99 -5.93
N VAL A 59 3.04 8.71 -6.10
CA VAL A 59 3.24 7.75 -5.00
C VAL A 59 4.36 8.21 -4.07
N LYS A 60 4.06 8.37 -2.78
CA LYS A 60 5.01 8.74 -1.72
C LYS A 60 4.90 7.76 -0.56
N GLU A 61 5.88 7.79 0.32
CA GLU A 61 5.93 6.97 1.53
C GLU A 61 4.70 7.16 2.43
N GLY A 62 4.12 8.36 2.47
CA GLY A 62 2.90 8.66 3.22
C GLY A 62 1.62 8.06 2.62
N ASN A 63 1.65 7.59 1.37
CA ASN A 63 0.53 6.89 0.74
C ASN A 63 0.45 5.42 1.15
N PHE A 64 1.39 4.91 1.94
CA PHE A 64 1.37 3.52 2.40
C PHE A 64 1.13 3.44 3.91
N VAL A 65 0.19 2.57 4.28
CA VAL A 65 -0.09 2.22 5.67
C VAL A 65 0.12 0.73 5.85
N VAL A 66 0.87 0.35 6.88
CA VAL A 66 1.11 -1.06 7.23
C VAL A 66 -0.15 -1.65 7.83
N SER A 67 -0.63 -2.77 7.29
CA SER A 67 -1.84 -3.44 7.76
C SER A 67 -1.72 -3.87 9.23
N LEU A 68 -2.79 -3.71 10.03
CA LEU A 68 -2.85 -4.28 11.39
C LEU A 68 -2.84 -5.81 11.36
N GLU A 69 -3.47 -6.37 10.34
CA GLU A 69 -3.46 -7.81 10.06
C GLU A 69 -2.27 -8.06 9.14
N GLN A 70 -1.24 -8.72 9.65
CA GLN A 70 -0.15 -9.24 8.85
C GLN A 70 -0.43 -10.71 8.57
N SER A 71 -0.13 -11.19 7.35
CA SER A 71 -0.17 -12.61 7.07
C SER A 71 0.86 -13.37 7.92
N GLN A 72 0.65 -14.68 8.04
CA GLN A 72 1.60 -15.58 8.66
C GLN A 72 2.91 -15.71 7.86
N ASP A 73 2.90 -15.24 6.61
CA ASP A 73 4.10 -15.16 5.79
C ASP A 73 4.94 -13.94 6.20
N GLU A 74 5.92 -14.19 7.06
CA GLU A 74 6.82 -13.13 7.53
C GLU A 74 7.75 -12.58 6.43
N SER A 75 7.71 -13.10 5.19
CA SER A 75 8.59 -12.65 4.11
C SER A 75 8.20 -11.30 3.51
N VAL A 76 6.99 -10.80 3.77
CA VAL A 76 6.49 -9.52 3.26
C VAL A 76 5.77 -8.75 4.37
N ILE A 77 5.85 -7.42 4.35
CA ILE A 77 5.02 -6.56 5.20
C ILE A 77 3.78 -6.14 4.43
N GLU A 78 2.60 -6.55 4.87
CA GLU A 78 1.37 -6.18 4.18
C GLU A 78 1.09 -4.69 4.32
N CYS A 79 0.93 -4.03 3.18
CA CYS A 79 0.70 -2.59 3.08
C CYS A 79 -0.58 -2.31 2.29
N LYS A 80 -1.29 -1.25 2.70
CA LYS A 80 -2.43 -0.68 1.98
C LYS A 80 -1.98 0.64 1.35
N LEU A 81 -2.25 0.81 0.05
CA LEU A 81 -2.08 2.08 -0.64
C LEU A 81 -3.31 2.96 -0.41
N ILE A 82 -3.09 4.21 -0.04
CA ILE A 82 -4.10 5.18 0.35
C ILE A 82 -3.88 6.51 -0.34
N ASP A 83 -4.86 7.41 -0.23
CA ASP A 83 -4.82 8.76 -0.78
C ASP A 83 -4.62 8.78 -2.32
N PHE A 84 -5.71 8.47 -3.02
CA PHE A 84 -5.80 8.47 -4.49
C PHE A 84 -6.26 9.82 -5.06
N ASN A 85 -6.13 10.91 -4.31
CA ASN A 85 -6.69 12.22 -4.69
C ASN A 85 -6.05 12.81 -5.96
N THR A 86 -4.84 12.38 -6.30
CA THR A 86 -4.12 12.77 -7.53
C THR A 86 -4.10 11.68 -8.58
N SER A 87 -4.75 10.54 -8.33
CA SER A 87 -4.75 9.40 -9.25
C SER A 87 -5.69 9.65 -10.42
N VAL A 88 -5.33 9.12 -11.59
CA VAL A 88 -6.08 9.28 -12.83
C VAL A 88 -6.47 7.91 -13.37
N LEU A 89 -7.74 7.74 -13.71
CA LEU A 89 -8.20 6.56 -14.45
C LEU A 89 -7.91 6.77 -15.93
N LEU A 90 -7.19 5.83 -16.52
CA LEU A 90 -6.96 5.78 -17.96
C LEU A 90 -7.87 4.75 -18.60
N ASN A 91 -8.38 5.04 -19.80
CA ASN A 91 -9.06 4.06 -20.62
C ASN A 91 -8.06 3.07 -21.26
N ARG A 92 -8.54 2.08 -22.02
CA ARG A 92 -7.67 1.07 -22.68
C ARG A 92 -6.67 1.67 -23.67
N GLU A 93 -6.93 2.88 -24.16
CA GLU A 93 -6.04 3.61 -25.08
C GLU A 93 -5.02 4.49 -24.35
N GLY A 94 -5.03 4.53 -23.01
CA GLY A 94 -4.14 5.37 -22.20
C GLY A 94 -4.59 6.83 -22.08
N ASN A 95 -5.81 7.16 -22.51
CA ASN A 95 -6.38 8.50 -22.37
C ASN A 95 -7.07 8.65 -21.01
N ILE A 96 -7.07 9.86 -20.45
CA ILE A 96 -7.82 10.18 -19.23
C ILE A 96 -9.29 9.85 -19.46
N ALA A 97 -9.86 9.00 -18.61
CA ALA A 97 -11.28 8.69 -18.63
C ALA A 97 -12.06 9.91 -18.16
N THR A 98 -12.47 10.77 -19.09
CA THR A 98 -13.30 11.94 -18.82
C THR A 98 -14.77 11.56 -18.89
N ASP A 99 -15.45 11.65 -17.74
CA ASP A 99 -16.91 11.65 -17.55
C ASP A 99 -17.70 10.46 -18.13
N THR A 100 -17.58 9.32 -17.47
CA THR A 100 -18.77 8.52 -17.20
C THR A 100 -19.05 8.65 -15.71
N PRO A 101 -20.23 9.14 -15.27
CA PRO A 101 -20.57 9.07 -13.86
C PRO A 101 -20.37 7.63 -13.40
N VAL A 102 -19.61 7.43 -12.32
CA VAL A 102 -19.38 6.11 -11.73
C VAL A 102 -20.76 5.54 -11.39
N ASN A 103 -21.27 4.68 -12.26
CA ASN A 103 -22.51 3.98 -11.97
C ASN A 103 -22.15 2.91 -10.93
N PHE A 104 -22.39 3.21 -9.66
CA PHE A 104 -22.16 2.30 -8.54
C PHE A 104 -22.96 0.98 -8.67
N GLU A 105 -23.97 0.91 -9.54
CA GLU A 105 -24.62 -0.38 -9.87
C GLU A 105 -23.70 -1.33 -10.65
N TYR A 106 -22.78 -0.82 -11.47
CA TYR A 106 -21.83 -1.66 -12.21
C TYR A 106 -20.75 -2.24 -11.30
N LEU A 107 -20.25 -1.46 -10.32
CA LEU A 107 -19.27 -1.95 -9.34
C LEU A 107 -19.85 -3.08 -8.48
N ASN A 108 -21.12 -2.96 -8.07
CA ASN A 108 -21.81 -3.99 -7.30
C ASN A 108 -22.09 -5.26 -8.12
N LYS A 109 -22.27 -5.17 -9.44
CA LYS A 109 -22.45 -6.35 -10.29
C LYS A 109 -21.15 -7.10 -10.57
N THR A 110 -20.01 -6.41 -10.62
CA THR A 110 -18.70 -7.06 -10.84
C THR A 110 -18.16 -7.70 -9.56
N LEU A 111 -18.50 -7.15 -8.38
CA LEU A 111 -18.10 -7.71 -7.06
C LEU A 111 -19.07 -8.78 -6.51
N MET A 112 -20.25 -8.96 -7.13
CA MET A 112 -21.26 -9.96 -6.73
C MET A 112 -21.56 -11.00 -7.83
N ALA A 113 -20.78 -11.03 -8.92
CA ALA A 113 -20.88 -12.13 -9.87
C ALA A 113 -20.24 -13.38 -9.23
N PRO A 114 -21.00 -14.48 -9.05
CA PRO A 114 -20.39 -15.74 -8.69
C PRO A 114 -19.71 -16.34 -9.92
N GLU A 115 -18.41 -16.61 -9.74
CA GLU A 115 -17.45 -17.40 -10.54
C GLU A 115 -17.02 -16.88 -11.92
#